data_AF-A0A1J5PSR8-F1
#
_entry.id   AF-A0A1J5PSR8-F1
#
_cell.length_a   1.000
_cell.length_b   1.000
_cell.length_c   1.000
_cell.angle_alpha   90.00
_cell.angle_beta   90.00
_cell.angle_gamma   90.00
#
_symmetry.space_group_name_H-M   'P 1'
#
loop_
_entity.id
_entity.type
_entity.pdbx_description
1 polymer ?
#
loop_
_entity_poly.entity_id
_entity_poly.type
_entity_poly.pdbx_seq_one_letter_code
_entity_poly.pdbx_strand_id
1 'polypeptide(L)'
;MLEAEIAKVPANALALDALQRDYDSLQGQYNAAVANQAQANTGEKIATLSRGERITVIEQPAVPTDPVKPRRVLIAGGGIGMGLLAGFGLVLLMEVFNKTIRRPVDMVNRLGITPIATIPYLRTRREVYRRSAIRSLVILLVLALVPAIILAINAYYMPLDLLGQQLMDKFGIRG
;
A
#
# COMPACT_ATOMS: atom_id res chain seq x y z
N MET A 1 92.12 -13.71 50.22
CA MET A 1 91.03 -12.83 49.73
C MET A 1 90.74 -13.01 48.24
N LEU A 2 91.72 -13.33 47.37
CA LEU A 2 91.46 -13.60 45.94
C LEU A 2 90.65 -14.89 45.64
N GLU A 3 90.78 -15.95 46.44
CA GLU A 3 90.06 -17.22 46.19
C GLU A 3 88.53 -17.09 46.29
N ALA A 4 88.04 -16.16 47.12
CA ALA A 4 86.62 -15.90 47.30
C ALA A 4 85.99 -15.05 46.17
N GLU A 5 86.80 -14.31 45.40
CA GLU A 5 86.36 -13.57 44.21
C GLU A 5 86.31 -14.49 42.98
N ILE A 6 87.28 -15.39 42.82
CA ILE A 6 87.33 -16.36 41.72
C ILE A 6 86.15 -17.34 41.80
N ALA A 7 85.73 -17.74 43.00
CA ALA A 7 84.58 -18.61 43.21
C ALA A 7 83.23 -17.99 42.79
N LYS A 8 83.13 -16.65 42.65
CA LYS A 8 81.89 -15.94 42.25
C LYS A 8 81.74 -15.76 40.75
N VAL A 9 82.80 -15.95 39.97
CA VAL A 9 82.81 -15.84 38.50
C VAL A 9 81.78 -16.78 37.82
N PRO A 10 81.69 -18.09 38.15
CA PRO A 10 80.70 -18.97 37.51
C PRO A 10 79.25 -18.62 37.89
N ALA A 11 79.01 -18.15 39.12
CA ALA A 11 77.68 -17.74 39.56
C ALA A 11 77.19 -16.47 38.82
N ASN A 12 78.08 -15.49 38.63
CA ASN A 12 77.78 -14.30 37.85
C ASN A 12 77.59 -14.61 36.36
N ALA A 13 78.35 -15.56 35.80
CA ALA A 13 78.17 -16.00 34.42
C ALA A 13 76.81 -16.68 34.20
N LEU A 14 76.36 -17.53 35.13
CA LEU A 14 75.03 -18.15 35.09
C LEU A 14 73.91 -17.12 35.23
N ALA A 15 74.08 -16.12 36.11
CA ALA A 15 73.11 -15.04 36.27
C ALA A 15 73.01 -14.16 35.01
N LEU A 16 74.15 -13.85 34.37
CA LEU A 16 74.19 -13.09 33.12
C LEU A 16 73.53 -13.88 31.97
N ASP A 17 73.80 -15.17 31.86
CA ASP A 17 73.20 -16.06 30.85
C ASP A 17 71.68 -16.19 31.04
N ALA A 18 71.20 -16.30 32.28
CA ALA A 18 69.78 -16.26 32.58
C ALA A 18 69.14 -14.92 32.18
N LEU A 19 69.78 -13.79 32.54
CA LEU A 19 69.28 -12.46 32.19
C LEU A 19 69.28 -12.21 30.68
N GLN A 20 70.27 -12.74 29.95
CA GLN A 20 70.33 -12.65 28.49
C GLN A 20 69.19 -13.44 27.84
N ARG A 21 68.91 -14.67 28.31
CA ARG A 21 67.76 -15.46 27.82
C ARG A 21 66.43 -14.78 28.09
N ASP A 22 66.28 -14.19 29.28
CA ASP A 22 65.06 -13.46 29.64
C ASP A 22 64.89 -12.22 28.77
N TYR A 23 65.98 -11.49 28.50
CA TYR A 23 65.98 -10.36 27.58
C TYR A 23 65.58 -10.78 26.16
N ASP A 24 66.16 -11.85 25.63
CA ASP A 24 65.85 -12.34 24.27
C ASP A 24 64.39 -12.82 24.17
N SER A 25 63.88 -13.50 25.21
CA SER A 25 62.48 -13.90 25.31
C SER A 25 61.54 -12.70 25.36
N LEU A 26 61.85 -11.69 26.20
CA LEU A 26 61.05 -10.48 26.34
C LEU A 26 61.06 -9.64 25.05
N GLN A 27 62.22 -9.56 24.38
CA GLN A 27 62.35 -8.90 23.09
C GLN A 27 61.52 -9.61 22.02
N GLY A 28 61.51 -10.94 22.02
CA GLY A 28 60.66 -11.74 21.13
C GLY A 28 59.17 -11.48 21.36
N GLN A 29 58.73 -11.49 22.62
CA GLN A 29 57.34 -11.20 22.99
C GLN A 29 56.94 -9.76 22.65
N TYR A 30 57.82 -8.79 22.87
CA TYR A 30 57.60 -7.39 22.50
C TYR A 30 57.38 -7.25 21.00
N ASN A 31 58.27 -7.84 20.18
CA ASN A 31 58.17 -7.78 18.74
C ASN A 31 56.86 -8.43 18.23
N ALA A 32 56.47 -9.56 18.81
CA ALA A 32 55.20 -10.23 18.49
C ALA A 32 53.98 -9.37 18.87
N ALA A 33 54.00 -8.73 20.04
CA ALA A 33 52.93 -7.85 20.49
C ALA A 33 52.78 -6.62 19.57
N VAL A 34 53.89 -5.99 19.16
CA VAL A 34 53.90 -4.86 18.21
C VAL A 34 53.34 -5.28 16.86
N ALA A 35 53.73 -6.47 16.35
CA ALA A 35 53.20 -7.00 15.10
C ALA A 35 51.68 -7.26 15.17
N ASN A 36 51.22 -7.88 16.25
CA ASN A 36 49.80 -8.14 16.48
C ASN A 36 48.99 -6.84 16.60
N GLN A 37 49.54 -5.82 17.26
CA GLN A 37 48.90 -4.50 17.35
C GLN A 37 48.79 -3.83 15.98
N ALA A 38 49.84 -3.88 15.16
CA ALA A 38 49.81 -3.34 13.79
C ALA A 38 48.77 -4.05 12.91
N GLN A 39 48.65 -5.37 13.04
CA GLN A 39 47.64 -6.16 12.34
C GLN A 39 46.22 -5.83 12.80
N ALA A 40 46.00 -5.72 14.12
CA ALA A 40 44.70 -5.35 14.68
C ALA A 40 44.26 -3.95 14.25
N ASN A 41 45.15 -2.96 14.32
CA ASN A 41 44.89 -1.60 13.86
C ASN A 41 44.53 -1.55 12.36
N THR A 42 45.22 -2.35 11.54
CA THR A 42 44.91 -2.46 10.11
C THR A 42 43.55 -3.10 9.89
N GLY A 43 43.24 -4.19 10.60
CA GLY A 43 41.94 -4.86 10.56
C GLY A 43 40.78 -3.96 10.99
N GLU A 44 40.97 -3.16 12.04
CA GLU A 44 39.99 -2.18 12.51
C GLU A 44 39.73 -1.08 11.47
N LYS A 45 40.80 -0.55 10.85
CA LYS A 45 40.67 0.43 9.77
C LYS A 45 39.91 -0.14 8.57
N ILE A 46 40.23 -1.38 8.17
CA ILE A 46 39.51 -2.07 7.09
C ILE A 46 38.04 -2.28 7.49
N ALA A 47 37.75 -2.80 8.68
CA ALA A 47 36.38 -3.01 9.13
C ALA A 47 35.58 -1.70 9.23
N THR A 48 36.21 -0.61 9.67
CA THR A 48 35.60 0.72 9.74
C THR A 48 35.28 1.26 8.34
N LEU A 49 36.19 1.06 7.38
CA LEU A 49 35.98 1.47 5.98
C LEU A 49 34.99 0.55 5.24
N SER A 50 35.00 -0.76 5.52
CA SER A 50 34.13 -1.76 4.91
C SER A 50 32.69 -1.75 5.46
N ARG A 51 32.46 -1.21 6.67
CA ARG A 51 31.09 -0.94 7.17
C ARG A 51 30.34 0.10 6.33
N GLY A 52 31.04 0.83 5.48
CA GLY A 52 30.42 1.60 4.42
C GLY A 52 30.17 0.71 3.21
N GLU A 53 29.08 -0.06 3.21
CA GLU A 53 28.48 -0.45 1.92
C GLU A 53 28.26 0.85 1.16
N ARG A 54 29.05 1.08 0.11
CA ARG A 54 28.90 2.25 -0.74
C ARG A 54 27.66 2.00 -1.58
N ILE A 55 26.50 2.35 -1.03
CA ILE A 55 25.23 2.34 -1.75
C ILE A 55 25.33 3.41 -2.83
N THR A 56 25.82 3.01 -4.00
CA THR A 56 25.77 3.82 -5.20
C THR A 56 24.38 3.69 -5.77
N VAL A 57 23.64 4.79 -5.85
CA VAL A 57 22.35 4.82 -6.55
C VAL A 57 22.65 4.65 -8.04
N ILE A 58 22.47 3.44 -8.56
CA ILE A 58 22.65 3.13 -9.99
C ILE A 58 21.52 3.77 -10.81
N GLU A 59 20.32 3.86 -10.22
CA GLU A 59 19.13 4.44 -10.86
C GLU A 59 18.27 5.17 -9.82
N GLN A 60 17.90 6.42 -10.11
CA GLN A 60 16.99 7.18 -9.25
C GLN A 60 15.57 6.60 -9.34
N PRO A 61 14.79 6.62 -8.24
CA PRO A 61 13.42 6.14 -8.25
C PRO A 61 12.61 6.94 -9.29
N ALA A 62 12.15 6.27 -10.35
CA ALA A 62 11.25 6.87 -11.31
C ALA A 62 9.88 7.08 -10.64
N VAL A 63 9.40 8.32 -10.64
CA VAL A 63 8.02 8.61 -10.23
C VAL A 63 7.09 7.92 -11.24
N PRO A 64 6.09 7.13 -10.78
CA PRO A 64 5.18 6.46 -11.69
C PRO A 64 4.49 7.47 -12.60
N THR A 65 4.60 7.27 -13.91
CA THR A 65 3.89 8.07 -14.92
C THR A 65 2.40 7.78 -14.93
N ASP A 66 2.01 6.59 -14.49
CA ASP A 66 0.63 6.13 -14.46
C ASP A 66 0.16 5.86 -13.02
N PRO A 67 -1.08 6.25 -12.66
CA PRO A 67 -1.65 5.94 -11.36
C PRO A 67 -1.75 4.42 -11.17
N VAL A 68 -1.11 3.90 -10.11
CA VAL A 68 -1.18 2.47 -9.75
C VAL A 68 -2.61 2.05 -9.42
N LYS A 69 -3.40 2.94 -8.81
CA LYS A 69 -4.84 2.77 -8.49
C LYS A 69 -5.54 4.15 -8.42
N PRO A 70 -6.86 4.26 -8.66
CA PRO A 70 -7.76 3.30 -9.29
C PRO A 70 -7.92 3.54 -10.82
N ARG A 71 -8.22 2.48 -11.58
CA ARG A 71 -8.46 2.54 -13.03
C ARG A 71 -9.81 3.21 -13.33
N ARG A 72 -9.84 4.54 -13.39
CA ARG A 72 -11.05 5.37 -13.51
C ARG A 72 -11.98 4.97 -14.66
N VAL A 73 -11.42 4.55 -15.79
CA VAL A 73 -12.19 4.11 -16.99
C VAL A 73 -12.99 2.84 -16.70
N LEU A 74 -12.44 1.88 -15.96
CA LEU A 74 -13.16 0.65 -15.59
C LEU A 74 -14.29 0.92 -14.63
N ILE A 75 -14.10 1.84 -13.68
CA ILE A 75 -15.14 2.22 -12.71
C ILE A 75 -16.27 2.97 -13.43
N ALA A 76 -15.93 3.92 -14.30
CA ALA A 76 -16.92 4.67 -15.08
C ALA A 76 -17.70 3.74 -16.04
N GLY A 77 -16.99 2.89 -16.80
CA GLY A 77 -17.62 1.92 -17.70
C GLY A 77 -18.48 0.89 -16.95
N GLY A 78 -17.98 0.36 -15.83
CA GLY A 78 -18.71 -0.57 -14.98
C GLY A 78 -19.95 0.06 -14.35
N GLY A 79 -19.86 1.30 -13.88
CA GLY A 79 -20.99 2.04 -13.32
C GLY A 79 -22.09 2.31 -14.34
N ILE A 80 -21.73 2.75 -15.56
CA ILE A 80 -22.68 2.95 -16.66
C ILE A 80 -23.34 1.63 -17.04
N GLY A 81 -22.55 0.56 -17.23
CA GLY A 81 -23.06 -0.75 -17.60
C GLY A 81 -24.03 -1.33 -16.57
N MET A 82 -23.64 -1.31 -15.29
CA MET A 82 -24.49 -1.76 -14.17
C MET A 82 -25.74 -0.91 -14.03
N GLY A 83 -25.63 0.41 -14.19
CA GLY A 83 -26.77 1.33 -14.11
C GLY A 83 -27.80 1.06 -15.21
N LEU A 84 -27.36 0.84 -16.45
CA LEU A 84 -28.25 0.48 -17.54
C LEU A 84 -28.92 -0.88 -17.30
N LEU A 85 -28.15 -1.90 -16.93
CA LEU A 85 -28.68 -3.23 -16.62
C LEU A 85 -29.70 -3.18 -15.49
N ALA A 86 -29.40 -2.47 -14.40
CA ALA A 86 -30.32 -2.31 -13.28
C ALA A 86 -31.58 -1.55 -13.70
N GLY A 87 -31.46 -0.47 -14.49
CA GLY A 87 -32.59 0.30 -14.99
C GLY A 87 -33.53 -0.52 -15.87
N PHE A 88 -32.97 -1.24 -16.87
CA PHE A 88 -33.74 -2.14 -17.72
C PHE A 88 -34.37 -3.28 -16.91
N GLY A 89 -33.61 -3.88 -15.99
CA GLY A 89 -34.10 -4.92 -15.10
C GLY A 89 -35.28 -4.46 -14.26
N LEU A 90 -35.22 -3.24 -13.71
CA LEU A 90 -36.29 -2.67 -12.88
C LEU A 90 -37.55 -2.40 -13.71
N VAL A 91 -37.42 -1.88 -14.94
CA VAL A 91 -38.55 -1.69 -15.85
C VAL A 91 -39.21 -3.02 -16.22
N LEU A 92 -38.41 -4.04 -16.58
CA LEU A 92 -38.93 -5.37 -16.87
C LEU A 92 -39.61 -5.99 -15.65
N LEU A 93 -39.01 -5.88 -14.47
CA LEU A 93 -39.58 -6.38 -13.23
C LEU A 93 -40.93 -5.69 -12.94
N MET A 94 -40.99 -4.36 -13.07
CA MET A 94 -42.25 -3.63 -12.92
C MET A 94 -43.31 -4.11 -13.91
N GLU A 95 -42.95 -4.39 -15.16
CA GLU A 95 -43.91 -4.85 -16.17
C GLU A 95 -44.41 -6.27 -15.88
N VAL A 96 -43.52 -7.20 -15.50
CA VAL A 96 -43.90 -8.58 -15.14
C VAL A 96 -44.82 -8.61 -13.92
N PHE A 97 -44.56 -7.77 -12.91
CA PHE A 97 -45.40 -7.68 -11.71
C PHE A 97 -46.68 -6.84 -11.93
N ASN A 98 -46.74 -6.02 -12.98
CA ASN A 98 -47.91 -5.20 -13.28
C ASN A 98 -49.02 -6.04 -13.95
N LYS A 99 -49.94 -6.56 -13.14
CA LYS A 99 -51.11 -7.32 -13.63
C LYS A 99 -52.26 -6.43 -14.13
N THR A 100 -52.08 -5.12 -14.28
CA THR A 100 -53.18 -4.21 -14.66
C THR A 100 -53.63 -4.42 -16.11
N ILE A 101 -54.90 -4.75 -16.30
CA ILE A 101 -55.55 -4.83 -17.63
C ILE A 101 -55.79 -3.40 -18.13
N ARG A 102 -55.06 -2.99 -19.17
CA ARG A 102 -55.16 -1.62 -19.72
C ARG A 102 -55.66 -1.59 -21.15
N ARG A 103 -55.54 -2.69 -21.90
CA ARG A 103 -56.00 -2.78 -23.28
C ARG A 103 -57.21 -3.69 -23.41
N PRO A 104 -58.12 -3.39 -24.36
CA PRO A 104 -59.25 -4.27 -24.68
C PRO A 104 -58.78 -5.68 -25.06
N VAL A 105 -57.62 -5.79 -25.72
CA VAL A 105 -57.00 -7.08 -26.08
C VAL A 105 -56.61 -7.90 -24.86
N ASP A 106 -56.22 -7.25 -23.76
CA ASP A 106 -55.87 -7.92 -22.50
C ASP A 106 -57.13 -8.51 -21.85
N MET A 107 -58.31 -7.91 -22.06
CA MET A 107 -59.59 -8.44 -21.58
C MET A 107 -60.00 -9.70 -22.35
N VAL A 108 -59.87 -9.68 -23.67
CA VAL A 108 -60.16 -10.85 -24.50
C VAL A 108 -59.22 -12.00 -24.14
N ASN A 109 -57.92 -11.74 -24.05
CA ASN A 109 -56.91 -12.77 -23.81
C ASN A 109 -56.92 -13.32 -22.38
N ARG A 110 -57.22 -12.50 -21.35
CA ARG A 110 -57.17 -12.95 -19.94
C ARG A 110 -58.53 -13.35 -19.37
N LEU A 111 -59.62 -12.79 -19.87
CA LEU A 111 -60.96 -12.99 -19.31
C LEU A 111 -61.93 -13.65 -20.29
N GLY A 112 -61.58 -13.78 -21.58
CA GLY A 112 -62.44 -14.40 -22.59
C GLY A 112 -63.67 -13.58 -22.97
N ILE A 113 -63.70 -12.30 -22.59
CA ILE A 113 -64.87 -11.42 -22.77
C ILE A 113 -64.58 -10.42 -23.89
N THR A 114 -65.47 -10.34 -24.88
CA THR A 114 -65.37 -9.35 -25.96
C THR A 114 -66.03 -8.03 -25.54
N PRO A 115 -65.28 -6.92 -25.45
CA PRO A 115 -65.87 -5.63 -25.13
C PRO A 115 -66.75 -5.11 -26.26
N ILE A 116 -68.00 -4.72 -25.94
CA ILE A 116 -68.98 -4.19 -26.91
C ILE A 116 -68.68 -2.73 -27.28
N ALA A 117 -68.17 -1.94 -26.32
CA ALA A 117 -67.71 -0.57 -26.54
C ALA A 117 -66.62 -0.22 -25.51
N THR A 118 -65.65 0.61 -25.91
CA THR A 118 -64.58 1.11 -25.04
C THR A 118 -64.81 2.57 -24.72
N ILE A 119 -65.04 2.92 -23.45
CA ILE A 119 -65.13 4.31 -23.01
C ILE A 119 -63.71 4.79 -22.69
N PRO A 120 -63.19 5.81 -23.38
CA PRO A 120 -61.87 6.35 -23.08
C PRO A 120 -61.88 7.00 -21.70
N TYR A 121 -60.86 6.69 -20.89
CA TYR A 121 -60.71 7.31 -19.58
C TYR A 121 -60.30 8.79 -19.73
N LEU A 122 -61.23 9.71 -19.48
CA LEU A 122 -60.95 11.14 -19.44
C LEU A 122 -60.21 11.48 -18.13
N ARG A 123 -58.91 11.79 -18.26
CA ARG A 123 -58.07 12.20 -17.14
C ARG A 123 -58.38 13.64 -16.77
N THR A 124 -58.51 13.92 -15.48
CA THR A 124 -58.64 15.31 -15.01
C THR A 124 -57.31 16.05 -15.13
N ARG A 125 -57.33 17.38 -15.34
CA ARG A 125 -56.10 18.20 -15.41
C ARG A 125 -55.19 17.97 -14.20
N ARG A 126 -55.77 17.84 -13.00
CA ARG A 126 -55.08 17.61 -11.73
C ARG A 126 -54.31 16.27 -11.70
N GLU A 127 -54.85 15.20 -12.28
CA GLU A 127 -54.18 13.91 -12.39
C GLU A 127 -53.00 13.92 -13.36
N VAL A 128 -53.13 14.64 -14.47
CA VAL A 128 -52.05 14.80 -15.46
C VAL A 128 -50.87 15.55 -14.85
N TYR A 129 -51.14 16.68 -14.17
CA TYR A 129 -50.09 17.44 -13.47
C TYR A 129 -49.46 16.64 -12.34
N ARG A 130 -50.24 15.94 -11.51
CA ARG A 130 -49.70 15.13 -10.41
C ARG A 130 -48.80 14.00 -10.92
N ARG A 131 -49.19 13.28 -11.99
CA ARG A 131 -48.33 12.23 -12.58
C ARG A 131 -47.06 12.79 -13.19
N SER A 132 -47.14 13.93 -13.87
CA SER A 132 -45.97 14.59 -14.44
C SER A 132 -45.01 15.06 -13.35
N ALA A 133 -45.55 15.66 -12.28
CA ALA A 133 -44.79 16.12 -11.12
C ALA A 133 -44.10 14.97 -10.37
N ILE A 134 -44.77 13.83 -10.18
CA ILE A 134 -44.15 12.66 -9.54
C ILE A 134 -43.03 12.09 -10.42
N ARG A 135 -43.25 12.00 -11.75
CA ARG A 135 -42.20 11.53 -12.67
C ARG A 135 -41.00 12.47 -12.69
N SER A 136 -41.23 13.78 -12.80
CA SER A 136 -40.14 14.76 -12.80
C SER A 136 -39.41 14.79 -11.47
N LEU A 137 -40.12 14.65 -10.34
CA LEU A 137 -39.50 14.50 -9.01
C LEU A 137 -38.61 13.27 -8.94
N VAL A 138 -39.07 12.11 -9.41
CA VAL A 138 -38.27 10.87 -9.42
C VAL A 138 -37.04 11.04 -10.31
N ILE A 139 -37.19 11.64 -11.50
CA ILE A 139 -36.06 11.91 -12.40
C ILE A 139 -35.05 12.85 -11.74
N LEU A 140 -35.52 13.94 -11.12
CA LEU A 140 -34.67 14.90 -10.40
C LEU A 140 -33.94 14.23 -9.23
N LEU A 141 -34.65 13.39 -8.46
CA LEU A 141 -34.08 12.67 -7.33
C LEU A 141 -32.98 11.71 -7.79
N VAL A 142 -33.22 10.93 -8.84
CA VAL A 142 -32.18 10.05 -9.43
C VAL A 142 -31.00 10.86 -9.96
N LEU A 143 -31.26 11.95 -10.69
CA LEU A 143 -30.23 12.83 -11.24
C LEU A 143 -29.37 13.50 -10.15
N ALA A 144 -29.94 13.77 -8.97
CA ALA A 144 -29.20 14.34 -7.83
C ALA A 144 -28.48 13.26 -7.00
N LEU A 145 -29.13 12.13 -6.75
CA LEU A 145 -28.63 11.07 -5.86
C LEU A 145 -27.43 10.33 -6.46
N VAL A 146 -27.44 10.03 -7.76
CA VAL A 146 -26.35 9.32 -8.44
C VAL A 146 -25.01 10.09 -8.37
N PRO A 147 -24.94 11.38 -8.75
CA PRO A 147 -23.70 12.16 -8.58
C PRO A 147 -23.33 12.36 -7.11
N ALA A 148 -24.29 12.54 -6.21
CA ALA A 148 -24.01 12.67 -4.77
C ALA A 148 -23.33 11.40 -4.22
N ILE A 149 -23.78 10.21 -4.63
CA ILE A 149 -23.15 8.93 -4.26
C ILE A 149 -21.74 8.81 -4.86
N ILE A 150 -21.54 9.22 -6.11
CA ILE A 150 -20.21 9.21 -6.75
C ILE A 150 -19.24 10.14 -6.00
N LEU A 151 -19.68 11.34 -5.65
CA LEU A 151 -18.89 12.30 -4.86
C LEU A 151 -18.64 11.78 -3.44
N ALA A 152 -19.64 11.17 -2.81
CA ALA A 152 -19.48 10.55 -1.50
C ALA A 152 -18.48 9.40 -1.54
N ILE A 153 -18.54 8.50 -2.52
CA ILE A 153 -17.55 7.42 -2.66
C ILE A 153 -16.14 8.00 -2.86
N ASN A 154 -15.99 9.03 -3.71
CA ASN A 154 -14.70 9.69 -3.89
C ASN A 154 -14.19 10.37 -2.60
N ALA A 155 -15.08 10.96 -1.80
CA ALA A 155 -14.74 11.62 -0.55
C ALA A 155 -14.49 10.64 0.61
N TYR A 156 -15.17 9.49 0.64
CA TYR A 156 -15.20 8.55 1.77
C TYR A 156 -14.21 7.38 1.59
N TYR A 157 -13.81 7.04 0.36
CA TYR A 157 -12.86 5.93 0.11
C TYR A 157 -11.39 6.32 0.05
N MET A 158 -11.00 7.60 0.21
CA MET A 158 -9.65 8.00 0.66
C MET A 158 -9.44 9.53 0.68
N PRO A 159 -9.15 10.15 1.85
CA PRO A 159 -8.01 11.05 1.98
C PRO A 159 -6.74 10.19 2.06
N LEU A 160 -6.14 9.87 0.92
CA LEU A 160 -4.93 9.02 0.86
C LEU A 160 -3.68 9.65 1.45
N ASP A 161 -3.68 10.96 1.65
CA ASP A 161 -2.47 11.67 2.07
C ASP A 161 -2.13 11.44 3.55
N LEU A 162 -3.08 11.06 4.40
CA LEU A 162 -2.86 10.99 5.85
C LEU A 162 -2.48 9.58 6.36
N LEU A 163 -2.96 8.50 5.73
CA LEU A 163 -2.60 7.13 6.12
C LEU A 163 -1.21 6.71 5.61
N GLY A 164 -0.75 7.29 4.49
CA GLY A 164 0.59 7.07 3.97
C GLY A 164 1.68 7.63 4.89
N GLN A 165 1.46 8.83 5.45
CA GLN A 165 2.44 9.48 6.32
C GLN A 165 2.54 8.83 7.72
N GLN A 166 1.42 8.40 8.29
CA GLN A 166 1.42 7.79 9.64
C GLN A 166 2.00 6.37 9.71
N LEU A 167 2.01 5.63 8.59
CA LEU A 167 2.72 4.36 8.49
C LEU A 167 4.20 4.57 8.18
N MET A 168 4.56 5.62 7.42
CA MET A 168 5.97 5.91 7.12
C MET A 168 6.76 6.43 8.33
N ASP A 169 6.13 7.23 9.19
CA ASP A 169 6.77 7.74 10.42
C ASP A 169 6.93 6.65 11.50
N LYS A 170 6.08 5.62 11.50
CA LYS A 170 6.16 4.52 12.45
C LYS A 170 7.11 3.39 12.03
N PHE A 171 7.50 3.34 10.74
CA PHE A 171 8.42 2.34 10.20
C PHE A 171 9.83 2.87 9.88
N GLY A 172 10.15 4.13 10.23
CA GLY A 172 11.54 4.55 10.44
C GLY A 172 12.50 4.33 9.27
N ILE A 173 12.06 4.56 8.03
CA ILE A 173 12.96 4.54 6.87
C ILE A 173 13.29 5.99 6.49
N ARG A 174 14.07 6.63 7.37
CA ARG A 174 15.06 7.61 6.93
C ARG A 174 16.34 6.82 6.66
N GLY A 175 16.60 6.61 5.38
CA GLY A 175 17.86 6.19 4.79
C GLY A 175 17.89 6.79 3.40
#